data_AF-A0A0D7N6C2-F1
#
_entry.id   AF-A0A0D7N6C2-F1
#
_cell.length_a   1.000
_cell.length_b   1.000
_cell.length_c   1.000
_cell.angle_alpha   90.00
_cell.angle_beta   90.00
_cell.angle_gamma   90.00
#
_symmetry.space_group_name_H-M   'P 1'
#
loop_
_entity.id
_entity.type
_entity.pdbx_description
1 polymer ?
#
loop_
_entity_poly.entity_id
_entity_poly.type
_entity_poly.pdbx_seq_one_letter_code
_entity_poly.pdbx_strand_id
1 'polypeptide(L)'
;MFKSRQYRAKATEYGELVKGSAGAEEGRKFQALEDRFVSLADNEQGLADAYRDAVHGDEHDGPRGAALAAEEEHVLRCLGAAVILQWNTLPNLLQREIFDTAGSVGKLLDTAALRGQIARFLHKHKNDAGRGKRPLTEDARFAAALSRWDNEGGAVPTGLST
;
A
#
# COMPACT_ATOMS: atom_id res chain seq x y z
N MET A 1 20.77 23.05 -2.00
CA MET A 1 20.53 23.98 -0.88
C MET A 1 19.77 25.17 -1.43
N PHE A 2 18.55 25.40 -0.96
CA PHE A 2 17.71 26.50 -1.42
C PHE A 2 18.27 27.84 -0.90
N LYS A 3 18.40 28.83 -1.79
CA LYS A 3 18.98 30.16 -1.62
C LYS A 3 17.93 31.27 -1.51
N SER A 4 16.67 30.94 -1.25
CA SER A 4 15.57 31.93 -1.22
C SER A 4 15.87 33.09 -0.27
N ARG A 5 16.49 32.80 0.88
CA ARG A 5 16.97 33.82 1.84
C ARG A 5 18.05 34.75 1.28
N GLN A 6 18.98 34.22 0.48
CA GLN A 6 20.04 35.03 -0.14
C GLN A 6 19.46 35.96 -1.21
N TYR A 7 18.48 35.49 -1.98
CA TYR A 7 17.80 36.33 -2.96
C TYR A 7 16.96 37.42 -2.30
N ARG A 8 16.29 37.14 -1.18
CA ARG A 8 15.60 38.18 -0.39
C ARG A 8 16.57 39.21 0.18
N ALA A 9 17.73 38.79 0.67
CA ALA A 9 18.76 39.72 1.15
C ALA A 9 19.24 40.67 0.03
N LYS A 10 19.46 40.14 -1.19
CA LYS A 10 19.82 40.96 -2.35
C LYS A 10 18.70 41.90 -2.80
N ALA A 11 17.45 41.46 -2.75
CA ALA A 11 16.31 42.33 -3.05
C ALA A 11 16.29 43.55 -2.13
N THR A 12 16.49 43.35 -0.82
CA THR A 12 16.58 44.45 0.16
C THR A 12 17.74 45.40 -0.16
N GLU A 13 18.92 44.86 -0.50
CA GLU A 13 20.09 45.67 -0.88
C GLU A 13 19.81 46.55 -2.10
N TYR A 14 19.17 46.02 -3.15
CA TYR A 14 18.79 46.82 -4.31
C TYR A 14 17.68 47.83 -4.00
N GLY A 15 16.72 47.49 -3.13
CA GLY A 15 15.70 48.43 -2.66
C GLY A 15 16.29 49.61 -1.84
N GLU A 16 17.40 49.40 -1.14
CA GLU A 16 18.16 50.48 -0.49
C GLU A 16 18.91 51.34 -1.52
N LEU A 17 19.50 50.74 -2.55
CA LEU A 17 20.13 51.46 -3.65
C LEU A 17 19.14 52.29 -4.48
N VAL A 18 17.89 51.84 -4.63
CA VAL A 18 16.80 52.64 -5.23
C VAL A 18 16.57 53.92 -4.43
N LYS A 19 16.53 53.84 -3.10
CA LYS A 19 16.30 54.99 -2.21
C LYS A 19 17.47 55.99 -2.21
N GLY A 20 18.69 55.49 -2.40
CA GLY A 20 19.92 56.31 -2.45
C GLY A 20 20.26 56.87 -3.83
N SER A 21 19.54 56.47 -4.89
CA SER A 21 19.87 56.87 -6.25
C SER A 21 19.43 58.31 -6.55
N ALA A 22 20.38 59.13 -7.03
CA ALA A 22 20.12 60.50 -7.46
C ALA A 22 19.55 60.60 -8.89
N GLY A 23 19.58 59.50 -9.67
CA GLY A 23 19.22 59.48 -11.08
C GLY A 23 18.01 58.59 -11.39
N ALA A 24 17.00 59.14 -12.06
CA ALA A 24 15.76 58.42 -12.40
C ALA A 24 15.96 57.19 -13.33
N GLU A 25 17.03 57.15 -14.12
CA GLU A 25 17.39 55.94 -14.89
C GLU A 25 18.02 54.85 -14.02
N GLU A 26 18.85 55.25 -13.07
CA GLU A 26 19.61 54.32 -12.24
C GLU A 26 18.72 53.70 -11.16
N GLY A 27 17.82 54.49 -10.58
CA GLY A 27 16.74 53.98 -9.72
C GLY A 27 15.87 52.95 -10.44
N ARG A 28 15.53 53.16 -11.72
CA ARG A 28 14.77 52.17 -12.52
C ARG A 28 15.52 50.86 -12.72
N LYS A 29 16.84 50.90 -12.91
CA LYS A 29 17.68 49.70 -13.05
C LYS A 29 17.78 48.92 -11.75
N PHE A 30 17.93 49.61 -10.61
CA PHE A 30 17.96 48.95 -9.31
C PHE A 30 16.59 48.36 -8.93
N GLN A 31 15.50 49.04 -9.28
CA GLN A 31 14.15 48.52 -9.07
C GLN A 31 13.89 47.26 -9.90
N ALA A 32 14.31 47.23 -11.17
CA ALA A 32 14.23 46.03 -11.99
C ALA A 32 15.05 44.85 -11.43
N LEU A 33 16.18 45.14 -10.76
CA LEU A 33 17.00 44.12 -10.10
C LEU A 33 16.33 43.61 -8.80
N GLU A 34 15.75 44.51 -8.01
CA GLU A 34 14.95 44.16 -6.83
C GLU A 34 13.82 43.19 -7.19
N ASP A 35 12.96 43.56 -8.15
CA ASP A 35 11.82 42.76 -8.61
C ASP A 35 12.26 41.36 -9.10
N ARG A 36 13.41 41.30 -9.80
CA ARG A 36 13.98 40.05 -10.27
C ARG A 36 14.45 39.16 -9.12
N PHE A 37 15.07 39.73 -8.10
CA PHE A 37 15.52 38.96 -6.94
C PHE A 37 14.35 38.49 -6.06
N VAL A 38 13.28 39.27 -5.94
CA VAL A 38 12.02 38.83 -5.31
C VAL A 38 11.44 37.63 -6.06
N SER A 39 11.30 37.75 -7.38
CA SER A 39 10.78 36.66 -8.22
C SER A 39 11.60 35.38 -8.09
N LEU A 40 12.94 35.52 -8.04
CA LEU A 40 13.84 34.37 -7.89
C LEU A 40 13.72 33.71 -6.51
N ALA A 41 13.52 34.50 -5.45
CA ALA A 41 13.28 33.98 -4.11
C ALA A 41 11.98 33.20 -4.01
N ASP A 42 10.90 33.70 -4.64
CA ASP A 42 9.59 33.08 -4.58
C ASP A 42 9.53 31.81 -5.45
N ASN A 43 10.18 31.81 -6.62
CA ASN A 43 10.34 30.62 -7.44
C ASN A 43 11.08 29.50 -6.70
N GLU A 44 12.16 29.85 -6.00
CA GLU A 44 12.95 28.87 -5.25
C GLU A 44 12.24 28.40 -3.98
N GLN A 45 11.48 29.28 -3.32
CA GLN A 45 10.62 28.91 -2.21
C GLN A 45 9.53 27.94 -2.67
N GLY A 46 8.87 28.22 -3.80
CA GLY A 46 7.88 27.32 -4.40
C GLY A 46 8.47 25.96 -4.76
N LEU A 47 9.70 25.92 -5.29
CA LEU A 47 10.41 24.66 -5.55
C LEU A 47 10.73 23.89 -4.26
N ALA A 48 11.12 24.59 -3.19
CA ALA A 48 11.39 23.98 -1.89
C ALA A 48 10.13 23.40 -1.23
N ASP A 49 9.01 24.11 -1.36
CA ASP A 49 7.73 23.67 -0.82
C ASP A 49 7.15 22.51 -1.64
N ALA A 50 7.27 22.54 -2.97
CA ALA A 50 6.92 21.41 -3.82
C ALA A 50 7.81 20.18 -3.57
N TYR A 51 9.11 20.37 -3.29
CA TYR A 51 9.98 19.26 -2.89
C TYR A 51 9.59 18.71 -1.51
N ARG A 52 9.24 19.58 -0.56
CA ARG A 52 8.72 19.14 0.74
C ARG A 52 7.42 18.35 0.55
N ASP A 53 6.50 18.85 -0.25
CA ASP A 53 5.24 18.18 -0.57
C ASP A 53 5.49 16.83 -1.25
N ALA A 54 6.37 16.75 -2.25
CA ALA A 54 6.71 15.49 -2.91
C ALA A 54 7.39 14.47 -1.97
N VAL A 55 8.20 14.94 -1.01
CA VAL A 55 8.86 14.07 -0.02
C VAL A 55 7.91 13.60 1.09
N HIS A 56 6.89 14.40 1.43
CA HIS A 56 5.87 14.04 2.43
C HIS A 56 4.57 13.51 1.79
N GLY A 57 4.44 13.55 0.47
CA GLY A 57 3.23 13.19 -0.29
C GLY A 57 3.02 11.68 -0.42
N ASP A 58 4.03 10.88 -0.08
CA ASP A 58 3.86 9.43 0.16
C ASP A 58 3.25 9.15 1.54
N GLU A 59 3.21 10.14 2.46
CA GLU A 59 2.54 10.04 3.77
C GLU A 59 1.10 10.61 3.72
N HIS A 60 0.42 10.47 2.58
CA HIS A 60 -1.04 10.55 2.57
C HIS A 60 -1.72 9.31 3.18
N ASP A 61 -0.97 8.46 3.90
CA ASP A 61 -1.49 7.54 4.92
C ASP A 61 -1.78 8.29 6.24
N GLY A 62 -2.52 9.39 6.14
CA GLY A 62 -2.97 10.12 7.32
C GLY A 62 -3.94 9.27 8.17
N PRO A 63 -4.35 9.74 9.36
CA PRO A 63 -5.33 9.06 10.21
C PRO A 63 -6.66 8.75 9.50
N ARG A 64 -6.97 9.45 8.40
CA ARG A 64 -8.11 9.17 7.52
C ARG A 64 -7.89 7.96 6.61
N GLY A 65 -6.67 7.76 6.09
CA GLY A 65 -6.29 6.55 5.35
C GLY A 65 -6.28 5.33 6.27
N ALA A 66 -5.67 5.47 7.46
CA ALA A 66 -5.70 4.44 8.49
C ALA A 66 -7.12 4.11 8.99
N ALA A 67 -8.01 5.11 9.13
CA ALA A 67 -9.40 4.88 9.49
C ALA A 67 -10.18 4.14 8.39
N LEU A 68 -9.96 4.50 7.12
CA LEU A 68 -10.55 3.80 5.99
C LEU A 68 -10.04 2.35 5.90
N ALA A 69 -8.74 2.12 6.09
CA ALA A 69 -8.17 0.78 6.13
C ALA A 69 -8.76 -0.08 7.27
N ALA A 70 -8.99 0.51 8.45
CA ALA A 70 -9.63 -0.19 9.58
C ALA A 70 -11.11 -0.51 9.32
N GLU A 71 -11.84 0.40 8.66
CA GLU A 71 -13.22 0.18 8.24
C GLU A 71 -13.31 -0.92 7.18
N GLU A 72 -12.46 -0.88 6.16
CA GLU A 72 -12.36 -1.90 5.13
C GLU A 72 -11.98 -3.27 5.72
N GLU A 73 -11.03 -3.32 6.65
CA GLU A 73 -10.69 -4.55 7.37
C GLU A 73 -11.89 -5.08 8.17
N HIS A 74 -12.68 -4.21 8.79
CA HIS A 74 -13.89 -4.61 9.51
C HIS A 74 -14.94 -5.21 8.57
N VAL A 75 -15.20 -4.57 7.42
CA VAL A 75 -16.12 -5.06 6.41
C VAL A 75 -15.67 -6.42 5.87
N LEU A 76 -14.39 -6.58 5.54
CA LEU A 76 -13.82 -7.85 5.05
C LEU A 76 -13.90 -8.95 6.11
N ARG A 77 -13.69 -8.62 7.39
CA ARG A 77 -13.84 -9.55 8.51
C ARG A 77 -15.29 -10.05 8.63
N CYS A 78 -16.27 -9.15 8.53
CA CYS A 78 -17.69 -9.50 8.57
C CYS A 78 -18.10 -10.38 7.39
N LEU A 79 -17.69 -10.01 6.17
CA LEU A 79 -17.96 -10.79 4.96
C LEU A 79 -17.31 -12.17 5.01
N GLY A 80 -16.03 -12.22 5.42
CA GLY A 80 -15.31 -13.48 5.59
C GLY A 80 -16.00 -14.41 6.58
N ALA A 81 -16.40 -13.89 7.75
CA ALA A 81 -17.14 -14.66 8.74
C ALA A 81 -18.46 -15.24 8.20
N ALA A 82 -19.23 -14.45 7.43
CA ALA A 82 -20.46 -14.93 6.80
C ALA A 82 -20.21 -16.08 5.80
N VAL A 83 -19.14 -15.97 5.00
CA VAL A 83 -18.73 -17.02 4.04
C VAL A 83 -18.31 -18.29 4.77
N ILE A 84 -17.52 -18.17 5.84
CA ILE A 84 -17.07 -19.33 6.65
C ILE A 84 -18.26 -20.03 7.30
N LEU A 85 -19.25 -19.29 7.81
CA LEU A 85 -20.46 -19.86 8.41
C LEU A 85 -21.30 -20.62 7.38
N GLN A 86 -21.34 -20.14 6.14
CA GLN A 86 -22.11 -20.76 5.05
C GLN A 86 -21.29 -21.77 4.24
N TRP A 87 -20.02 -22.01 4.61
CA TRP A 87 -19.06 -22.74 3.79
C TRP A 87 -19.58 -24.09 3.28
N ASN A 88 -20.22 -24.88 4.15
CA ASN A 88 -20.78 -26.19 3.80
C ASN A 88 -22.06 -26.14 2.94
N THR A 89 -22.72 -25.00 2.88
CA THR A 89 -23.93 -24.78 2.06
C THR A 89 -23.56 -24.34 0.64
N LEU A 90 -22.31 -23.90 0.44
CA LEU A 90 -21.81 -23.49 -0.87
C LEU A 90 -21.54 -24.72 -1.75
N PRO A 91 -21.85 -24.64 -3.06
CA PRO A 91 -21.40 -25.63 -4.04
C PRO A 91 -19.89 -25.86 -3.99
N ASN A 92 -19.45 -27.12 -4.13
CA ASN A 92 -18.03 -27.50 -4.08
C ASN A 92 -17.16 -26.74 -5.10
N LEU A 93 -17.74 -26.35 -6.24
CA LEU A 93 -17.05 -25.53 -7.25
C LEU A 93 -16.67 -24.14 -6.70
N LEU A 94 -17.59 -23.49 -6.00
CA LEU A 94 -17.38 -22.17 -5.39
C LEU A 94 -16.45 -22.24 -4.18
N GLN A 95 -16.54 -23.31 -3.38
CA GLN A 95 -15.57 -23.53 -2.29
C GLN A 95 -14.14 -23.59 -2.84
N ARG A 96 -13.93 -24.30 -3.95
CA ARG A 96 -12.62 -24.41 -4.59
C ARG A 96 -12.14 -23.06 -5.15
N GLU A 97 -12.99 -22.35 -5.90
CA GLU A 97 -12.63 -21.03 -6.44
C GLU A 97 -12.28 -20.02 -5.36
N ILE A 98 -13.07 -19.96 -4.28
CA ILE A 98 -12.82 -19.06 -3.15
C ILE A 98 -11.50 -19.44 -2.46
N PHE A 99 -11.23 -20.73 -2.29
CA PHE A 99 -9.98 -21.21 -1.70
C PHE A 99 -8.75 -20.87 -2.56
N ASP A 100 -8.82 -21.11 -3.87
CA ASP A 100 -7.73 -20.85 -4.80
C ASP A 100 -7.42 -19.36 -4.89
N THR A 101 -8.47 -18.53 -4.96
CA THR A 101 -8.36 -17.06 -4.93
C THR A 101 -7.75 -16.58 -3.61
N ALA A 102 -8.25 -17.06 -2.46
CA ALA A 102 -7.72 -16.69 -1.14
C ALA A 102 -6.26 -17.10 -0.96
N GLY A 103 -5.86 -18.25 -1.52
CA GLY A 103 -4.47 -18.71 -1.54
C GLY A 103 -3.56 -17.89 -2.47
N SER A 104 -4.11 -17.20 -3.46
CA SER A 104 -3.37 -16.34 -4.41
C SER A 104 -3.28 -14.87 -3.96
N VAL A 105 -4.19 -14.40 -3.11
CA VAL A 105 -4.28 -12.99 -2.67
C VAL A 105 -3.29 -12.66 -1.52
N GLY A 106 -2.65 -13.65 -0.91
CA GLY A 106 -1.61 -13.43 0.10
C GLY A 106 -0.29 -12.91 -0.49
N LYS A 107 0.29 -11.85 0.10
CA LYS A 107 1.66 -11.38 -0.20
C LYS A 107 2.65 -12.55 -0.07
N LEU A 108 3.43 -12.80 -1.13
CA LEU A 108 4.76 -13.46 -1.29
C LEU A 108 5.29 -14.45 -0.22
N LEU A 109 4.45 -14.95 0.67
CA LEU A 109 4.72 -16.06 1.56
C LEU A 109 4.27 -17.32 0.83
N ASP A 110 5.05 -18.37 1.03
CA ASP A 110 4.88 -19.68 0.43
C ASP A 110 3.39 -20.05 0.33
N THR A 111 2.84 -19.90 -0.88
CA THR A 111 1.39 -20.04 -1.15
C THR A 111 0.86 -21.39 -0.65
N ALA A 112 1.72 -22.41 -0.58
CA ALA A 112 1.44 -23.71 0.01
C ALA A 112 1.18 -23.62 1.53
N ALA A 113 2.00 -22.90 2.28
CA ALA A 113 1.84 -22.72 3.73
C ALA A 113 0.56 -21.94 4.06
N LEU A 114 0.25 -20.88 3.31
CA LEU A 114 -0.96 -20.09 3.48
C LEU A 114 -2.21 -20.92 3.12
N ARG A 115 -2.21 -21.63 1.98
CA ARG A 115 -3.28 -22.57 1.62
C ARG A 115 -3.49 -23.61 2.71
N GLY A 116 -2.40 -24.17 3.26
CA GLY A 116 -2.48 -25.11 4.38
C GLY A 116 -3.11 -24.51 5.65
N GLN A 117 -2.82 -23.25 5.98
CA GLN A 117 -3.46 -22.55 7.10
C GLN A 117 -4.96 -22.34 6.86
N ILE A 118 -5.34 -21.88 5.66
CA ILE A 118 -6.74 -21.68 5.27
C ILE A 118 -7.51 -23.01 5.32
N ALA A 119 -6.92 -24.10 4.82
CA ALA A 119 -7.56 -25.42 4.84
C ALA A 119 -7.82 -25.91 6.27
N ARG A 120 -6.83 -25.79 7.16
CA ARG A 120 -7.00 -26.15 8.58
C ARG A 120 -8.06 -25.30 9.28
N PHE A 121 -8.12 -24.02 8.95
CA PHE A 121 -9.08 -23.09 9.50
C PHE A 121 -10.52 -23.42 9.07
N LEU A 122 -10.74 -23.63 7.77
CA LEU A 122 -12.04 -24.06 7.24
C LEU A 122 -12.47 -25.42 7.81
N HIS A 123 -11.55 -26.36 7.98
CA HIS A 123 -11.84 -27.66 8.59
C HIS A 123 -12.28 -27.54 10.06
N LYS A 124 -11.68 -26.64 10.83
CA LYS A 124 -12.07 -26.36 12.22
C LYS A 124 -13.50 -25.84 12.31
N HIS A 125 -13.90 -25.00 11.35
CA HIS A 125 -15.24 -24.39 11.30
C HIS A 125 -16.29 -25.23 10.56
N LYS A 126 -15.88 -26.30 9.85
CA LYS A 126 -16.78 -27.29 9.22
C LYS A 126 -17.76 -27.92 10.22
N ASN A 127 -17.37 -28.04 11.49
CA ASN A 127 -18.11 -28.77 12.52
C ASN A 127 -18.92 -27.89 13.48
N ASP A 128 -18.81 -26.56 13.38
CA ASP A 128 -19.52 -25.65 14.29
C ASP A 128 -21.00 -25.47 13.90
N ALA A 129 -21.33 -25.60 12.60
CA ALA A 129 -22.72 -25.66 12.11
C ALA A 129 -23.42 -27.00 12.45
N GLY A 130 -22.66 -28.00 12.90
CA GLY A 130 -23.10 -29.39 13.05
C GLY A 130 -22.84 -29.99 14.43
N ARG A 131 -22.74 -29.17 15.50
CA ARG A 131 -22.60 -29.66 16.88
C ARG A 131 -23.90 -30.28 17.44
N GLY A 132 -24.65 -30.97 16.60
CA GLY A 132 -25.71 -31.90 16.91
C GLY A 132 -25.57 -33.14 16.02
N LYS A 133 -24.80 -34.13 16.51
CA LYS A 133 -24.61 -35.49 15.97
C LYS A 133 -23.46 -35.68 14.95
N ARG A 134 -22.36 -36.25 15.44
CA ARG A 134 -21.42 -37.06 14.65
C ARG A 134 -22.08 -38.40 14.26
N PRO A 135 -21.62 -39.05 13.18
CA PRO A 135 -20.59 -40.08 13.36
C PRO A 135 -19.39 -39.98 12.41
N LEU A 136 -18.30 -40.58 12.86
CA LEU A 136 -16.97 -40.68 12.24
C LEU A 136 -17.02 -41.45 10.92
N THR A 137 -16.47 -40.89 9.83
CA THR A 137 -15.96 -41.62 8.64
C THR A 137 -15.37 -40.72 7.53
N GLU A 138 -15.43 -39.38 7.65
CA GLU A 138 -14.91 -38.47 6.60
C GLU A 138 -13.39 -38.19 6.65
N ASP A 139 -12.71 -38.57 7.73
CA ASP A 139 -11.29 -38.24 7.96
C ASP A 139 -10.37 -38.84 6.87
N ALA A 140 -10.73 -39.99 6.29
CA ALA A 140 -9.95 -40.65 5.24
C ALA A 140 -10.04 -39.94 3.87
N ARG A 141 -11.17 -39.27 3.57
CA ARG A 141 -11.38 -38.61 2.27
C ARG A 141 -10.63 -37.28 2.18
N PHE A 142 -10.53 -36.57 3.30
CA PHE A 142 -9.78 -35.32 3.38
C PHE A 142 -8.26 -35.54 3.44
N ALA A 143 -7.78 -36.60 4.09
CA ALA A 143 -6.36 -36.96 4.07
C ALA A 143 -5.88 -37.26 2.63
N ALA A 144 -6.70 -37.98 1.85
CA ALA A 144 -6.41 -38.22 0.42
C ALA A 144 -6.46 -36.93 -0.43
N ALA A 145 -7.35 -36.00 -0.10
CA ALA A 145 -7.41 -34.70 -0.77
C ALA A 145 -6.19 -33.82 -0.44
N LEU A 146 -5.68 -33.84 0.80
CA LEU A 146 -4.46 -33.15 1.20
C LEU A 146 -3.22 -33.67 0.46
N SER A 147 -3.05 -34.99 0.32
CA SER A 147 -1.92 -35.58 -0.44
C SER A 147 -1.96 -35.26 -1.94
N ARG A 148 -3.14 -35.03 -2.51
CA ARG A 148 -3.28 -34.64 -3.93
C ARG A 148 -2.77 -33.22 -4.19
N TRP A 149 -2.82 -32.33 -3.21
CA TRP A 149 -2.47 -30.91 -3.40
C TRP A 149 -0.96 -30.65 -3.24
N ASP A 150 -0.25 -31.51 -2.50
CA ASP A 150 1.22 -31.44 -2.33
C ASP A 150 1.97 -31.94 -3.57
N ASN A 151 1.34 -32.78 -4.41
CA ASN A 151 2.01 -33.53 -5.47
C ASN A 151 1.95 -32.87 -6.87
N GLU A 152 1.31 -31.70 -7.01
CA GLU A 152 1.25 -30.95 -8.29
C GLU A 152 2.35 -29.85 -8.39
N GLY A 153 3.22 -29.73 -7.37
CA GLY A 153 4.40 -28.86 -7.36
C GLY A 153 5.64 -29.52 -7.96
N GLY A 154 5.59 -29.91 -9.23
CA GLY A 154 6.71 -30.55 -9.93
C GLY A 154 7.84 -29.57 -10.28
N ALA A 155 8.77 -29.34 -9.35
CA ALA A 155 10.14 -28.94 -9.71
C ALA A 155 10.89 -30.20 -10.17
N VAL A 156 11.07 -30.36 -11.48
CA VAL A 156 11.88 -31.45 -12.05
C VAL A 156 13.34 -31.22 -11.65
N PRO A 157 14.00 -32.09 -10.86
CA PRO A 157 15.44 -32.05 -10.76
C PRO A 157 16.00 -32.69 -12.02
N THR A 158 16.60 -31.89 -12.90
CA THR A 158 17.43 -32.40 -13.98
C THR A 158 18.63 -33.12 -13.36
N GLY A 159 18.52 -34.44 -13.26
CA GLY A 159 19.59 -35.32 -12.86
C GLY A 159 20.69 -35.37 -13.93
N LEU A 160 21.92 -35.17 -13.46
CA LEU A 160 23.18 -35.55 -14.09
C LEU A 160 23.09 -36.94 -14.74
N SER A 161 23.61 -37.09 -15.96
CA SER A 161 24.05 -38.39 -16.50
C SER A 161 25.47 -38.26 -17.01
N THR A 162 26.32 -39.05 -16.36
CA THR A 162 27.54 -39.74 -16.81
C THR A 162 28.62 -38.96 -17.55
#